data_AF-A0A357QN53-F1
#
_entry.id   AF-A0A357QN53-F1
#
_cell.length_a   1.000
_cell.length_b   1.000
_cell.length_c   1.000
_cell.angle_alpha   90.00
_cell.angle_beta   90.00
_cell.angle_gamma   90.00
#
_symmetry.space_group_name_H-M   'P 1'
#
loop_
_entity.id
_entity.type
_entity.pdbx_description
1 polymer ?
#
loop_
_entity_poly.entity_id
_entity_poly.type
_entity_poly.pdbx_seq_one_letter_code
_entity_poly.pdbx_strand_id
1 'polypeptide(L)'
;MSTNYKVEDYNYKERLEVLNLVFPEDLSFFPENFETANTKDDFVFTESIVDLNKLFRQEKISANIFGEDTELYRCRKDADIYLPTIFFSLSILLENPHIISVSLNILSNYVYDRLKGGTEKKNTRIEFLIEKEKGKITKISYEGDIEGLKGLEKVIKASK
;
A
#
# COMPACT_ATOMS: atom_id res chain seq x y z
N MET A 1 -7.81 15.67 18.94
CA MET A 1 -6.60 15.13 18.27
C MET A 1 -7.01 14.77 16.85
N SER A 2 -6.48 15.46 15.85
CA SER A 2 -6.70 15.07 14.46
C SER A 2 -5.94 13.77 14.22
N THR A 3 -6.62 12.72 13.77
CA THR A 3 -5.96 11.48 13.35
C THR A 3 -5.27 11.71 12.02
N ASN A 4 -4.00 11.31 11.91
CA ASN A 4 -3.20 11.36 10.68
C ASN A 4 -3.59 10.28 9.66
N TYR A 5 -4.80 9.71 9.82
CA TYR A 5 -5.35 8.70 8.94
C TYR A 5 -6.84 8.93 8.73
N LYS A 6 -7.33 8.44 7.59
CA LYS A 6 -8.73 8.39 7.20
C LYS A 6 -9.09 6.95 6.84
N VAL A 7 -10.23 6.47 7.35
CA VAL A 7 -10.78 5.15 7.02
C VAL A 7 -12.09 5.36 6.28
N GLU A 8 -12.26 4.72 5.12
CA GLU A 8 -13.47 4.82 4.32
C GLU A 8 -13.78 3.51 3.58
N ASP A 9 -15.07 3.29 3.31
CA ASP A 9 -15.48 2.24 2.38
C ASP A 9 -15.07 2.63 0.96
N TYR A 10 -14.57 1.65 0.21
CA TYR A 10 -13.99 1.88 -1.10
C TYR A 10 -14.63 0.97 -2.15
N ASN A 11 -15.20 1.57 -3.19
CA ASN A 11 -15.81 0.84 -4.31
C ASN A 11 -14.81 0.77 -5.47
N TYR A 12 -14.26 -0.42 -5.70
CA TYR A 12 -13.25 -0.70 -6.71
C TYR A 12 -13.83 -1.44 -7.93
N LYS A 13 -15.07 -1.94 -7.84
CA LYS A 13 -15.68 -2.82 -8.86
C LYS A 13 -15.84 -2.12 -10.20
N GLU A 14 -16.35 -0.89 -10.17
CA GLU A 14 -16.52 -0.07 -11.37
C GLU A 14 -15.18 0.16 -12.09
N ARG A 15 -14.11 0.41 -11.34
CA ARG A 15 -12.78 0.62 -11.90
C ARG A 15 -12.19 -0.66 -12.50
N LEU A 16 -12.36 -1.80 -11.83
CA LEU A 16 -11.94 -3.10 -12.37
C LEU A 16 -12.65 -3.45 -13.67
N GLU A 17 -13.96 -3.21 -13.74
CA GLU A 17 -14.75 -3.45 -14.95
C GLU A 17 -14.24 -2.61 -16.12
N VAL A 18 -14.00 -1.31 -15.89
CA VAL A 18 -13.43 -0.40 -16.90
C VAL A 18 -12.05 -0.88 -17.38
N LEU A 19 -11.21 -1.36 -16.47
CA LEU A 19 -9.85 -1.80 -16.76
C LEU A 19 -9.79 -3.25 -17.29
N ASN A 20 -10.91 -3.96 -17.31
CA ASN A 20 -11.01 -5.39 -17.63
C ASN A 20 -10.03 -6.24 -16.79
N LEU A 21 -9.98 -5.98 -15.48
CA LEU A 21 -9.13 -6.67 -14.52
C LEU A 21 -9.97 -7.36 -13.45
N VAL A 22 -9.41 -8.40 -12.87
CA VAL A 22 -9.93 -9.02 -11.65
C VAL A 22 -9.14 -8.55 -10.45
N PHE A 23 -9.80 -8.48 -9.29
CA PHE A 23 -9.10 -8.14 -8.06
C PHE A 23 -8.15 -9.27 -7.66
N PRO A 24 -6.99 -8.96 -7.09
CA PRO A 24 -6.04 -9.99 -6.69
C PRO A 24 -6.55 -10.74 -5.44
N GLU A 25 -6.15 -12.00 -5.30
CA GLU A 25 -6.46 -12.84 -4.14
C GLU A 25 -5.31 -12.87 -3.11
N ASP A 26 -4.23 -12.15 -3.39
CA ASP A 26 -3.00 -12.11 -2.60
C ASP A 26 -2.66 -10.68 -2.14
N LEU A 27 -1.61 -10.56 -1.32
CA LEU A 27 -0.95 -9.28 -1.05
C LEU A 27 -0.45 -8.65 -2.36
N SER A 28 -0.83 -7.40 -2.63
CA SER A 28 -0.47 -6.74 -3.90
C SER A 28 -0.14 -5.25 -3.74
N PHE A 29 0.82 -4.76 -4.53
CA PHE A 29 1.05 -3.33 -4.72
C PHE A 29 0.16 -2.78 -5.83
N PHE A 30 -0.50 -1.65 -5.58
CA PHE A 30 -1.42 -0.99 -6.50
C PHE A 30 -0.81 0.27 -7.13
N PRO A 31 -1.22 0.63 -8.37
CA PRO A 31 -0.76 1.84 -9.02
C PRO A 31 -1.37 3.08 -8.38
N GLU A 32 -0.61 4.17 -8.35
CA GLU A 32 -1.03 5.45 -7.76
C GLU A 32 -2.21 6.06 -8.50
N ASN A 33 -2.30 5.80 -9.81
CA ASN A 33 -3.31 6.36 -10.70
C ASN A 33 -4.45 5.38 -10.99
N PHE A 34 -4.67 4.34 -10.17
CA PHE A 34 -5.73 3.33 -10.39
C PHE A 34 -7.11 3.96 -10.70
N GLU A 35 -7.47 5.06 -10.02
CA GLU A 35 -8.73 5.80 -10.23
C GLU A 35 -8.85 6.47 -11.59
N THR A 36 -7.73 6.81 -12.22
CA THR A 36 -7.68 7.72 -13.38
C THR A 36 -7.06 7.08 -14.62
N ALA A 37 -6.42 5.92 -14.50
CA ALA A 37 -5.88 5.15 -15.61
C ALA A 37 -6.99 4.74 -16.59
N ASN A 38 -6.76 4.82 -17.90
CA ASN A 38 -7.75 4.36 -18.87
C ASN A 38 -7.56 2.87 -19.17
N THR A 39 -6.31 2.42 -19.14
CA THR A 39 -5.90 1.03 -19.36
C THR A 39 -4.85 0.63 -18.33
N LYS A 40 -4.58 -0.67 -18.19
CA LYS A 40 -3.50 -1.17 -17.31
C LYS A 40 -2.11 -0.70 -17.76
N ASP A 41 -1.92 -0.43 -19.06
CA ASP A 41 -0.65 0.04 -19.61
C ASP A 41 -0.34 1.47 -19.18
N ASP A 42 -1.35 2.22 -18.72
CA ASP A 42 -1.19 3.55 -18.14
C ASP A 42 -0.81 3.53 -16.65
N PHE A 43 -0.71 2.36 -16.02
CA PHE A 43 -0.46 2.26 -14.58
C PHE A 43 0.89 2.85 -14.21
N VAL A 44 0.87 3.74 -13.20
CA VAL A 44 2.05 4.40 -12.66
C VAL A 44 2.22 3.97 -11.21
N PHE A 45 3.41 3.49 -10.90
CA PHE A 45 3.76 3.00 -9.58
C PHE A 45 4.80 3.90 -8.91
N THR A 46 4.87 3.85 -7.57
CA THR A 46 6.00 4.47 -6.88
C THR A 46 7.29 3.69 -7.17
N GLU A 47 8.40 4.38 -7.38
CA GLU A 47 9.71 3.71 -7.56
C GLU A 47 10.09 2.82 -6.36
N SER A 48 9.57 3.15 -5.17
CA SER A 48 9.81 2.42 -3.92
C SER A 48 9.34 0.97 -3.97
N ILE A 49 8.45 0.58 -4.90
CA ILE A 49 8.03 -0.82 -5.08
C ILE A 49 9.20 -1.73 -5.39
N VAL A 50 10.22 -1.27 -6.13
CA VAL A 50 11.37 -2.10 -6.50
C VAL A 50 12.13 -2.57 -5.26
N ASP A 51 12.38 -1.65 -4.32
CA ASP A 51 13.08 -1.97 -3.08
C ASP A 51 12.18 -2.67 -2.07
N LEU A 52 10.93 -2.22 -1.94
CA LEU A 52 9.96 -2.86 -1.06
C LEU A 52 9.69 -4.31 -1.47
N ASN A 53 9.56 -4.61 -2.77
CA ASN A 53 9.43 -6.01 -3.22
C ASN A 53 10.61 -6.88 -2.78
N LYS A 54 11.84 -6.35 -2.83
CA LYS A 54 13.01 -7.10 -2.35
C LYS A 54 12.95 -7.32 -0.84
N LEU A 55 12.58 -6.30 -0.07
CA LEU A 55 12.46 -6.40 1.39
C LEU A 55 11.35 -7.37 1.82
N PHE A 56 10.19 -7.35 1.14
CA PHE A 56 9.11 -8.32 1.39
C PHE A 56 9.56 -9.75 1.10
N ARG A 57 10.30 -9.97 0.00
CA ARG A 57 10.85 -11.30 -0.34
C ARG A 57 11.87 -11.79 0.68
N GLN A 58 12.66 -10.91 1.30
CA GLN A 58 13.60 -11.28 2.37
C GLN A 58 12.86 -11.84 3.60
N GLU A 59 11.68 -11.32 3.89
CA GLU A 59 10.76 -11.81 4.92
C GLU A 59 9.87 -12.98 4.43
N LYS A 60 10.17 -13.54 3.25
CA LYS A 60 9.40 -14.63 2.60
C LYS A 60 7.94 -14.27 2.32
N ILE A 61 7.65 -12.98 2.13
CA ILE A 61 6.35 -12.50 1.71
C ILE A 61 6.38 -12.23 0.21
N SER A 62 5.46 -12.83 -0.53
CA SER A 62 5.22 -12.49 -1.93
C SER A 62 4.21 -11.36 -2.00
N ALA A 63 4.61 -10.22 -2.57
CA ALA A 63 3.71 -9.14 -2.93
C ALA A 63 3.65 -9.07 -4.47
N ASN A 64 2.45 -9.22 -5.03
CA ASN A 64 2.26 -9.14 -6.47
C ASN A 64 2.18 -7.67 -6.91
N ILE A 65 2.48 -7.39 -8.17
CA ILE A 65 2.23 -6.07 -8.76
C ILE A 65 0.90 -6.16 -9.50
N PHE A 66 -0.08 -5.35 -9.08
CA PHE A 66 -1.41 -5.38 -9.68
C PHE A 66 -1.38 -4.93 -11.15
N GLY A 67 -2.00 -5.71 -12.04
CA GLY A 67 -2.00 -5.43 -13.48
C GLY A 67 -0.79 -5.99 -14.26
N GLU A 68 0.17 -6.61 -13.55
CA GLU A 68 1.39 -7.22 -14.10
C GLU A 68 2.29 -6.27 -14.91
N ASP A 69 3.43 -6.78 -15.39
CA ASP A 69 4.44 -6.18 -16.29
C ASP A 69 4.23 -4.70 -16.65
N THR A 70 4.66 -3.82 -15.74
CA THR A 70 4.65 -2.36 -15.90
C THR A 70 6.04 -1.79 -15.70
N GLU A 71 6.43 -0.88 -16.58
CA GLU A 71 7.74 -0.23 -16.57
C GLU A 71 7.66 1.25 -16.10
N LEU A 72 6.45 1.75 -15.78
CA LEU A 72 6.23 3.16 -15.45
C LEU A 72 6.31 3.42 -13.95
N TYR A 73 7.45 3.98 -13.54
CA TYR A 73 7.67 4.43 -12.16
C TYR A 73 7.71 5.95 -12.05
N ARG A 74 7.07 6.48 -11.01
CA ARG A 74 7.17 7.88 -10.64
C ARG A 74 8.24 8.06 -9.57
N CYS A 75 9.33 8.71 -9.95
CA CYS A 75 10.32 9.25 -9.03
C CYS A 75 9.90 10.67 -8.63
N ARG A 76 9.84 10.95 -7.32
CA ARG A 76 9.57 12.29 -6.79
C ARG A 76 10.84 12.83 -6.13
N LYS A 77 11.17 14.08 -6.40
CA LYS A 77 12.24 14.82 -5.70
C LYS A 77 11.72 15.59 -4.48
N ASP A 78 10.53 15.24 -4.00
CA ASP A 78 9.89 15.90 -2.85
C ASP A 78 10.59 15.56 -1.54
N ALA A 79 10.37 16.42 -0.54
CA ALA A 79 10.77 16.13 0.83
C ALA A 79 10.02 14.92 1.39
N ASP A 80 8.72 14.78 1.11
CA ASP A 80 7.87 13.70 1.60
C ASP A 80 8.12 12.34 0.94
N ILE A 81 7.84 11.27 1.68
CA ILE A 81 7.98 9.89 1.22
C ILE A 81 6.62 9.35 0.79
N TYR A 82 6.56 8.85 -0.44
CA TYR A 82 5.39 8.20 -1.00
C TYR A 82 5.66 6.71 -1.11
N LEU A 83 4.89 5.93 -0.36
CA LEU A 83 4.91 4.48 -0.40
C LEU A 83 3.80 3.99 -1.34
N PRO A 84 3.95 2.78 -1.91
CA PRO A 84 2.90 2.23 -2.75
C PRO A 84 1.63 1.96 -1.96
N THR A 85 0.49 2.02 -2.64
CA THR A 85 -0.76 1.47 -2.12
C THR A 85 -0.60 -0.04 -1.96
N ILE A 86 -0.93 -0.57 -0.79
CA ILE A 86 -0.84 -2.01 -0.50
C ILE A 86 -2.22 -2.59 -0.28
N PHE A 87 -2.52 -3.64 -1.00
CA PHE A 87 -3.73 -4.41 -0.85
C PHE A 87 -3.50 -5.70 -0.06
N PHE A 88 -4.37 -5.98 0.90
CA PHE A 88 -4.45 -7.24 1.64
C PHE A 88 -5.78 -7.93 1.35
N SER A 89 -5.72 -9.09 0.69
CA SER A 89 -6.88 -9.95 0.50
C SER A 89 -7.38 -10.54 1.81
N LEU A 90 -8.64 -10.95 1.84
CA LEU A 90 -9.18 -11.63 3.02
C LEU A 90 -8.46 -12.97 3.23
N SER A 91 -8.16 -13.68 2.14
CA SER A 91 -7.43 -14.96 2.16
C SER A 91 -6.07 -14.82 2.85
N ILE A 92 -5.23 -13.84 2.42
CA ILE A 92 -3.89 -13.68 3.00
C ILE A 92 -3.95 -13.27 4.48
N LEU A 93 -4.98 -12.50 4.87
CA LEU A 93 -5.19 -12.08 6.25
C LEU A 93 -5.61 -13.24 7.17
N LEU A 94 -6.37 -14.20 6.64
CA LEU A 94 -6.78 -15.41 7.36
C LEU A 94 -5.64 -16.42 7.47
N GLU A 95 -4.88 -16.60 6.40
CA GLU A 95 -3.74 -17.53 6.35
C GLU A 95 -2.56 -17.05 7.20
N ASN A 96 -2.30 -15.74 7.22
CA ASN A 96 -1.20 -15.15 7.97
C ASN A 96 -1.66 -13.95 8.81
N PRO A 97 -2.10 -14.18 10.07
CA PRO A 97 -2.54 -13.11 10.98
C PRO A 97 -1.47 -12.05 11.31
N HIS A 98 -0.20 -12.34 11.04
CA HIS A 98 0.94 -11.46 11.29
C HIS A 98 1.38 -10.66 10.06
N ILE A 99 0.76 -10.88 8.89
CA ILE A 99 1.18 -10.25 7.63
C ILE A 99 1.14 -8.72 7.71
N ILE A 100 0.15 -8.15 8.39
CA ILE A 100 0.01 -6.69 8.60
C ILE A 100 1.20 -6.17 9.42
N SER A 101 1.51 -6.80 10.56
CA SER A 101 2.60 -6.36 11.43
C SER A 101 3.96 -6.44 10.74
N VAL A 102 4.21 -7.51 9.99
CA VAL A 102 5.48 -7.67 9.25
C VAL A 102 5.58 -6.63 8.13
N SER A 103 4.50 -6.42 7.38
CA SER A 103 4.44 -5.40 6.31
C SER A 103 4.70 -3.99 6.87
N LEU A 104 4.05 -3.62 7.97
CA LEU A 104 4.27 -2.32 8.61
C LEU A 104 5.70 -2.15 9.14
N ASN A 105 6.31 -3.22 9.65
CA ASN A 105 7.71 -3.19 10.08
C ASN A 105 8.66 -2.97 8.89
N ILE A 106 8.45 -3.67 7.78
CA ILE A 106 9.23 -3.48 6.55
C ILE A 106 9.11 -2.02 6.06
N LEU A 107 7.88 -1.51 5.98
CA LEU A 107 7.62 -0.12 5.54
C LEU A 107 8.28 0.90 6.47
N SER A 108 8.17 0.69 7.79
CA SER A 108 8.78 1.58 8.78
C SER A 108 10.30 1.58 8.64
N ASN A 109 10.93 0.41 8.49
CA ASN A 109 12.38 0.33 8.32
C ASN A 109 12.83 0.98 7.01
N TYR A 110 12.11 0.74 5.91
CA TYR A 110 12.37 1.39 4.62
C TYR A 110 12.31 2.93 4.75
N VAL A 111 11.26 3.45 5.38
CA VAL A 111 11.12 4.90 5.64
C VAL A 111 12.25 5.41 6.51
N TYR A 112 12.60 4.70 7.58
CA TYR A 112 13.69 5.08 8.49
C TYR A 112 15.01 5.22 7.73
N ASP A 113 15.37 4.22 6.92
CA ASP A 113 16.62 4.21 6.16
C ASP A 113 16.65 5.33 5.11
N ARG A 114 15.50 5.68 4.52
CA ARG A 114 15.37 6.80 3.58
C ARG A 114 15.49 8.17 4.24
N LEU A 115 15.10 8.28 5.52
CA LEU A 115 15.18 9.53 6.29
C LEU A 115 16.51 9.69 7.04
N LYS A 116 17.22 8.60 7.28
CA LYS A 116 18.46 8.58 8.05
C LYS A 116 19.50 9.52 7.43
N GLY A 117 19.98 10.47 8.23
CA GLY A 117 20.95 11.49 7.80
C GLY A 117 20.33 12.81 7.34
N GLY A 118 19.00 12.88 7.22
CA GLY A 118 18.26 14.14 7.05
C GLY A 118 17.89 14.80 8.38
N THR A 119 17.78 16.12 8.39
CA THR A 119 17.35 16.92 9.56
C THR A 119 15.91 17.43 9.45
N GLU A 120 15.29 17.32 8.27
CA GLU A 120 13.92 17.76 8.03
C GLU A 120 12.90 16.71 8.46
N LYS A 121 11.82 17.17 9.11
CA LYS A 121 10.63 16.36 9.33
C LYS A 121 9.92 16.18 7.99
N LYS A 122 9.68 14.92 7.62
CA LYS A 122 9.07 14.53 6.36
C LYS A 122 7.86 13.65 6.64
N ASN A 123 6.78 13.88 5.90
CA ASN A 123 5.60 13.03 6.01
C ASN A 123 5.77 11.79 5.12
N THR A 124 5.23 10.69 5.58
CA THR A 124 5.05 9.44 4.85
C THR A 124 3.59 9.34 4.45
N ARG A 125 3.36 9.13 3.16
CA ARG A 125 2.04 8.92 2.57
C ARG A 125 1.93 7.48 2.10
N ILE A 126 0.87 6.80 2.55
CA ILE A 126 0.56 5.43 2.15
C ILE A 126 -0.95 5.21 2.20
N GLU A 127 -1.42 4.35 1.31
CA GLU A 127 -2.78 3.85 1.33
C GLU A 127 -2.78 2.33 1.52
N PHE A 128 -3.71 1.83 2.31
CA PHE A 128 -3.98 0.41 2.46
C PHE A 128 -5.38 0.09 1.97
N LEU A 129 -5.51 -0.95 1.16
CA LEU A 129 -6.78 -1.52 0.73
C LEU A 129 -6.96 -2.86 1.45
N ILE A 130 -7.98 -2.97 2.27
CA ILE A 130 -8.25 -4.16 3.09
C ILE A 130 -9.52 -4.82 2.61
N GLU A 131 -9.41 -6.05 2.12
CA GLU A 131 -10.58 -6.84 1.78
C GLU A 131 -11.27 -7.40 3.04
N LYS A 132 -12.59 -7.24 3.04
CA LYS A 132 -13.54 -7.77 4.02
C LYS A 132 -14.43 -8.81 3.37
N GLU A 133 -15.24 -9.45 4.20
CA GLU A 133 -16.28 -10.37 3.73
C GLU A 133 -17.15 -9.77 2.62
N LYS A 134 -17.59 -10.63 1.69
CA LYS A 134 -18.46 -10.29 0.56
C LYS A 134 -17.81 -9.30 -0.44
N GLY A 135 -16.48 -9.27 -0.49
CA GLY A 135 -15.73 -8.43 -1.44
C GLY A 135 -15.89 -6.94 -1.18
N LYS A 136 -16.11 -6.54 0.08
CA LYS A 136 -16.11 -5.13 0.48
C LYS A 136 -14.67 -4.70 0.76
N ILE A 137 -14.29 -3.50 0.36
CA ILE A 137 -12.95 -2.97 0.63
C ILE A 137 -13.05 -1.78 1.57
N THR A 138 -12.15 -1.73 2.54
CA THR A 138 -11.89 -0.54 3.31
C THR A 138 -10.55 0.05 2.91
N LYS A 139 -10.57 1.33 2.55
CA LYS A 139 -9.38 2.12 2.26
C LYS A 139 -8.95 2.86 3.52
N ILE A 140 -7.68 2.74 3.87
CA ILE A 140 -7.05 3.49 4.96
C ILE A 140 -5.97 4.37 4.32
N SER A 141 -6.17 5.68 4.36
CA SER A 141 -5.20 6.65 3.86
C SER A 141 -4.44 7.23 5.05
N TYR A 142 -3.11 7.23 5.01
CA TYR A 142 -2.26 7.75 6.06
C TYR A 142 -1.33 8.83 5.52
N GLU A 143 -1.21 9.92 6.28
CA GLU A 143 -0.21 10.96 6.05
C GLU A 143 0.34 11.44 7.40
N GLY A 144 1.61 11.11 7.67
CA GLY A 144 2.26 11.51 8.93
C GLY A 144 3.65 10.95 9.09
N ASP A 145 4.18 10.95 10.32
CA ASP A 145 5.53 10.48 10.61
C ASP A 145 5.67 8.93 10.70
N ILE A 146 6.91 8.47 10.82
CA ILE A 146 7.19 7.03 10.93
C ILE A 146 6.55 6.37 12.18
N GLU A 147 6.36 7.13 13.26
CA GLU A 147 5.79 6.58 14.50
C GLU A 147 4.29 6.34 14.36
N GLY A 148 3.57 7.24 13.67
CA GLY A 148 2.16 7.02 13.35
C GLY A 148 1.94 5.85 12.38
N LEU A 149 2.87 5.59 11.46
CA LEU A 149 2.81 4.44 10.56
C LEU A 149 2.78 3.10 11.32
N LYS A 150 3.64 2.92 12.33
CA LYS A 150 3.64 1.73 13.20
C LYS A 150 2.31 1.59 13.95
N GLY A 151 1.70 2.71 14.34
CA GLY A 151 0.41 2.75 15.03
C GLY A 151 -0.79 2.26 14.20
N LEU A 152 -0.65 2.15 12.88
CA LEU A 152 -1.75 1.73 11.98
C LEU A 152 -2.14 0.26 12.14
N GLU A 153 -1.32 -0.58 12.77
CA GLU A 153 -1.62 -2.01 12.92
C GLU A 153 -3.00 -2.23 13.56
N LYS A 154 -3.31 -1.48 14.63
CA LYS A 154 -4.61 -1.57 15.31
C LYS A 154 -5.76 -1.09 14.43
N VAL A 155 -5.53 -0.06 13.62
CA VAL A 155 -6.53 0.51 12.70
C VAL A 155 -6.85 -0.49 11.59
N ILE A 156 -5.83 -1.05 10.96
CA ILE A 156 -5.97 -2.06 9.91
C ILE A 156 -6.65 -3.31 10.45
N LYS A 157 -6.23 -3.82 11.63
CA LYS A 157 -6.85 -5.00 12.25
C LYS A 157 -8.29 -4.78 12.71
N ALA A 158 -8.70 -3.55 13.00
CA ALA A 158 -10.10 -3.21 13.28
C ALA A 158 -10.94 -3.02 12.00
N SER A 159 -10.28 -2.96 10.84
CA SER A 159 -10.88 -2.72 9.52
C SER A 159 -10.95 -3.98 8.65
N LYS A 160 -10.70 -5.17 9.21
CA LYS A 160 -10.93 -6.47 8.54
C LYS A 160 -12.33 -7.00 8.85
#